data_AF-W2EMA7-F1
#
_entry.id   AF-W2EMA7-F1
#
_cell.length_a   1.000
_cell.length_b   1.000
_cell.length_c   1.000
_cell.angle_alpha   90.00
_cell.angle_beta   90.00
_cell.angle_gamma   90.00
#
_symmetry.space_group_name_H-M   'P 1'
#
loop_
_entity.id
_entity.type
_entity.pdbx_description
1 polymer ?
#
loop_
_entity_poly.entity_id
_entity_poly.type
_entity_poly.pdbx_seq_one_letter_code
_entity_poly.pdbx_strand_id
1 'polypeptide(L)'
;MYSPLLLNIALIGDRTQIVHLADGFDVLGFRIVRIRKRGTDKWHVYAFIADKLVETLKRKIKALTQRLSHLGYKIALIRINQILLGWADYFRHAVAKHTIQCLHTFIWWRMVR
;
A
#
# COMPACT_ATOMS: atom_id res chain seq x y z
N MET A 1 -44.83 18.91 8.25
CA MET A 1 -43.46 19.47 8.21
C MET A 1 -42.51 18.30 8.02
N TYR A 2 -41.97 18.11 6.81
CA TYR A 2 -41.18 16.94 6.45
C TYR A 2 -39.82 16.99 7.17
N SER A 3 -39.55 16.01 8.04
CA SER A 3 -38.20 15.77 8.54
C SER A 3 -37.42 15.06 7.43
N PRO A 4 -36.30 15.61 6.91
CA PRO A 4 -35.50 14.90 5.94
C PRO A 4 -34.94 13.66 6.63
N LEU A 5 -35.00 12.51 5.94
CA LEU A 5 -34.38 11.26 6.35
C LEU A 5 -32.86 11.46 6.50
N LEU A 6 -32.43 11.94 7.66
CA LEU A 6 -31.02 11.96 8.02
C LEU A 6 -30.56 10.51 8.14
N LEU A 7 -29.49 10.18 7.43
CA LEU A 7 -28.89 8.86 7.38
C LEU A 7 -28.58 8.40 8.82
N ASN A 8 -29.22 7.32 9.28
CA ASN A 8 -29.03 6.76 10.63
C ASN A 8 -27.74 5.92 10.69
N ILE A 9 -26.59 6.57 10.54
CA ILE A 9 -25.26 5.96 10.64
C ILE A 9 -24.42 6.78 11.62
N ALA A 10 -23.81 6.10 12.59
CA ALA A 10 -22.88 6.70 13.55
C ALA A 10 -21.44 6.51 13.08
N LEU A 11 -20.59 7.51 13.35
CA LEU A 11 -19.15 7.40 13.15
C LEU A 11 -18.55 6.51 14.24
N ILE A 12 -17.59 5.67 13.85
CA ILE A 12 -16.82 4.87 14.80
C ILE A 12 -15.66 5.76 15.31
N GLY A 13 -15.73 6.18 16.57
CA GLY A 13 -14.87 7.23 17.14
C GLY A 13 -13.38 6.89 17.21
N ASP A 14 -13.00 5.62 17.33
CA ASP A 14 -11.61 5.16 17.35
C ASP A 14 -10.95 5.10 15.96
N ARG A 15 -11.76 5.07 14.89
CA ARG A 15 -11.28 5.01 13.49
C ARG A 15 -11.32 6.35 12.78
N THR A 16 -11.91 7.36 13.40
CA THR A 16 -12.13 8.67 12.81
C THR A 16 -11.32 9.70 13.57
N GLN A 17 -10.45 10.41 12.88
CA GLN A 17 -9.59 11.44 13.49
C GLN A 17 -9.43 12.62 12.55
N ILE A 18 -9.31 13.81 13.13
CA ILE A 18 -8.89 15.02 12.42
C ILE A 18 -7.37 15.11 12.58
N VAL A 19 -6.65 15.18 11.46
CA VAL A 19 -5.19 15.29 11.45
C VAL A 19 -4.73 16.46 10.60
N HIS A 20 -3.56 17.03 10.91
CA HIS A 20 -2.93 17.95 9.99
C HIS A 20 -2.36 17.19 8.80
N LEU A 21 -2.53 17.75 7.59
CA LEU A 21 -2.07 17.09 6.37
C LEU A 21 -0.54 16.93 6.30
N ALA A 22 0.20 17.68 7.11
CA ALA A 22 1.65 17.53 7.25
C ALA A 22 2.04 16.23 7.98
N ASP A 23 1.23 15.77 8.93
CA ASP A 23 1.44 14.48 9.63
C ASP A 23 1.05 13.30 8.73
N GLY A 24 0.05 13.56 7.88
CA GLY A 24 -0.51 12.62 6.93
C GLY A 24 -1.46 11.59 7.56
N PHE A 25 -2.16 10.86 6.72
CA PHE A 25 -3.06 9.79 7.15
C PHE A 25 -3.12 8.65 6.14
N ASP A 26 -3.47 7.47 6.63
CA ASP A 26 -3.63 6.28 5.81
C ASP A 26 -5.11 6.06 5.46
N VAL A 27 -5.41 5.91 4.16
CA VAL A 27 -6.74 5.58 3.66
C VAL A 27 -6.62 4.62 2.48
N LEU A 28 -7.35 3.51 2.51
CA LEU A 28 -7.36 2.50 1.43
C LEU A 28 -5.95 2.01 1.01
N GLY A 29 -4.99 1.99 1.96
CA GLY A 29 -3.62 1.58 1.67
C GLY A 29 -2.73 2.66 1.05
N PHE A 30 -3.23 3.88 0.92
CA PHE A 30 -2.44 5.06 0.55
C PHE A 30 -2.14 5.89 1.79
N ARG A 31 -0.90 6.37 1.91
CA ARG A 31 -0.53 7.41 2.86
C ARG A 31 -0.58 8.77 2.16
N ILE A 32 -1.54 9.60 2.53
CA ILE A 32 -1.72 10.95 1.99
C ILE A 32 -1.02 11.94 2.91
N VAL A 33 -0.11 12.75 2.35
CA VAL A 33 0.66 13.72 3.12
C VAL A 33 1.02 14.95 2.29
N ARG A 34 1.01 16.12 2.90
CA ARG A 34 1.43 17.38 2.28
C ARG A 34 2.86 17.69 2.66
N ILE A 35 3.75 17.66 1.67
CA ILE A 35 5.18 17.88 1.86
C ILE A 35 5.64 19.02 0.95
N ARG A 36 6.59 19.83 1.43
CA ARG A 36 7.26 20.84 0.60
C ARG A 36 8.13 20.14 -0.44
N LYS A 37 7.93 20.47 -1.72
CA LYS A 37 8.77 19.93 -2.80
C LYS A 37 10.20 20.45 -2.63
N ARG A 38 11.15 19.53 -2.46
CA ARG A 38 12.57 19.84 -2.28
C ARG A 38 13.08 20.78 -3.38
N GLY A 39 13.81 21.82 -3.00
CA GLY A 39 14.35 22.82 -3.92
C GLY A 39 13.35 23.87 -4.39
N THR A 40 12.13 23.89 -3.85
CA THR A 40 11.12 24.91 -4.15
C THR A 40 10.37 25.31 -2.88
N ASP A 41 9.64 26.42 -2.92
CA ASP A 41 8.71 26.80 -1.84
C ASP A 41 7.28 26.27 -2.05
N LYS A 42 7.10 25.33 -3.00
CA LYS A 42 5.79 24.80 -3.36
C LYS A 42 5.45 23.58 -2.53
N TRP A 43 4.26 23.60 -1.91
CA TRP A 43 3.70 22.47 -1.18
C TRP A 43 2.84 21.59 -2.08
N HIS A 44 3.04 20.29 -2.03
CA HIS A 44 2.26 19.32 -2.81
C HIS A 44 1.69 18.24 -1.91
N VAL A 45 0.53 17.71 -2.30
CA VAL A 45 -0.03 16.51 -1.70
C VAL A 45 0.52 15.30 -2.46
N TYR A 46 1.09 14.37 -1.71
CA TYR A 46 1.61 13.13 -2.23
C TYR A 46 0.79 11.96 -1.70
N ALA A 47 0.55 10.99 -2.58
CA ALA A 47 0.00 9.69 -2.21
C ALA A 47 1.14 8.67 -2.27
N PHE A 48 1.57 8.17 -1.11
CA PHE A 48 2.49 7.05 -0.99
C PHE A 48 1.71 5.76 -0.72
N ILE A 49 2.38 4.62 -0.79
CA ILE A 49 1.80 3.36 -0.31
C ILE A 49 1.98 3.30 1.21
N ALA A 50 0.93 2.98 1.95
CA ALA A 50 0.99 2.82 3.40
C ALA A 50 1.88 1.62 3.79
N ASP A 51 2.75 1.82 4.78
CA ASP A 51 3.74 0.81 5.21
C ASP A 51 3.08 -0.50 5.63
N LYS A 52 1.95 -0.43 6.34
CA LYS A 52 1.17 -1.60 6.77
C LYS A 52 0.80 -2.51 5.60
N LEU A 53 0.50 -1.93 4.43
CA LEU A 53 0.14 -2.72 3.26
C LEU A 53 1.36 -3.38 2.61
N VAL A 54 2.50 -2.68 2.58
CA VAL A 54 3.78 -3.23 2.13
C VAL A 54 4.18 -4.42 3.00
N GLU A 55 4.07 -4.29 4.32
CA GLU A 55 4.36 -5.36 5.27
C GLU A 55 3.43 -6.56 5.10
N THR A 56 2.14 -6.30 4.89
CA THR A 56 1.15 -7.36 4.64
C THR A 56 1.45 -8.10 3.34
N LEU A 57 1.85 -7.39 2.28
CA LEU A 57 2.30 -7.99 1.03
C LEU A 57 3.56 -8.84 1.24
N LYS A 58 4.58 -8.33 1.94
CA LYS A 58 5.80 -9.08 2.28
C LYS A 58 5.48 -10.36 3.04
N ARG A 59 4.58 -10.30 4.03
CA ARG A 59 4.12 -11.48 4.79
C ARG A 59 3.42 -12.50 3.88
N LYS A 60 2.55 -12.04 2.98
CA LYS A 60 1.86 -12.90 2.01
C LYS A 60 2.86 -13.59 1.07
N ILE A 61 3.82 -12.85 0.52
CA ILE A 61 4.88 -13.39 -0.35
C ILE A 61 5.73 -14.40 0.41
N LYS A 62 6.12 -14.11 1.66
CA LYS A 62 6.89 -15.02 2.52
C LYS A 62 6.14 -16.34 2.74
N ALA A 63 4.86 -16.28 3.08
CA ALA A 63 4.04 -17.47 3.28
C ALA A 63 3.88 -18.28 1.98
N LEU A 64 3.72 -17.62 0.83
CA LEU A 64 3.64 -18.28 -0.47
C LEU A 64 4.94 -18.99 -0.84
N THR A 65 6.08 -18.32 -0.70
CA THR A 65 7.39 -18.92 -1.01
C THR A 65 7.75 -20.06 -0.03
N GLN A 66 7.31 -19.99 1.23
CA GLN A 66 7.44 -21.13 2.16
C GLN A 66 6.57 -22.32 1.76
N ARG A 67 5.33 -22.09 1.35
CA ARG A 67 4.41 -23.15 0.93
C ARG A 67 4.78 -23.76 -0.41
N LEU A 68 5.29 -22.96 -1.35
CA LEU A 68 5.63 -23.42 -2.69
C LEU A 68 7.06 -23.93 -2.80
N SER A 69 7.81 -24.05 -1.70
CA SER A 69 9.21 -24.52 -1.70
C SER A 69 9.38 -25.92 -2.30
N HIS A 70 8.36 -26.77 -2.18
CA HIS A 70 8.33 -28.12 -2.77
C HIS A 70 7.76 -28.15 -4.19
N LEU A 71 7.13 -27.06 -4.65
CA LEU A 71 6.62 -26.91 -6.02
C LEU A 71 7.70 -26.24 -6.87
N GLY A 72 7.83 -26.64 -8.13
CA GLY A 72 8.89 -26.11 -9.00
C GLY A 72 8.94 -24.58 -9.01
N TYR A 73 10.14 -24.01 -8.96
CA TYR A 73 10.46 -22.58 -8.93
C TYR A 73 9.59 -21.71 -9.86
N LYS A 74 9.32 -22.22 -11.06
CA LYS A 74 8.49 -21.57 -12.09
C LYS A 74 7.07 -21.25 -11.60
N ILE A 75 6.46 -22.14 -10.83
CA ILE A 75 5.08 -21.97 -10.32
C ILE A 75 5.03 -20.85 -9.28
N ALA A 76 6.00 -20.82 -8.36
CA ALA A 76 6.11 -19.76 -7.37
C ALA A 76 6.32 -18.39 -8.04
N LEU A 77 7.20 -18.32 -9.05
CA LEU A 77 7.47 -17.09 -9.78
C LEU A 77 6.22 -16.56 -10.50
N ILE A 78 5.49 -17.42 -11.23
CA ILE A 78 4.26 -17.03 -11.92
C ILE A 78 3.23 -16.48 -10.92
N ARG A 79 3.06 -17.15 -9.76
CA ARG A 79 2.08 -16.73 -8.76
C ARG A 79 2.43 -15.39 -8.12
N ILE A 80 3.72 -15.17 -7.83
CA ILE A 80 4.21 -13.90 -7.28
C ILE A 80 4.03 -12.78 -8.30
N ASN A 81 4.38 -13.02 -9.57
CA ASN A 81 4.22 -12.03 -10.64
C ASN A 81 2.75 -11.61 -10.81
N GLN A 82 1.80 -12.54 -10.77
CA GLN A 82 0.37 -12.22 -10.82
C GLN A 82 -0.06 -11.28 -9.69
N ILE A 83 0.42 -11.52 -8.46
CA ILE A 83 0.11 -10.67 -7.31
C ILE A 83 0.72 -9.28 -7.49
N LEU A 84 1.97 -9.21 -7.93
CA LEU A 84 2.66 -7.94 -8.13
C LEU A 84 2.04 -7.10 -9.24
N LEU A 85 1.57 -7.72 -10.33
CA LEU A 85 0.91 -7.01 -11.42
C LEU A 85 -0.36 -6.30 -10.94
N GLY A 86 -1.25 -7.01 -10.25
CA GLY A 86 -2.47 -6.38 -9.71
C GLY A 86 -2.16 -5.30 -8.67
N TRP A 87 -1.12 -5.51 -7.87
CA TRP A 87 -0.70 -4.52 -6.86
C TRP A 87 -0.08 -3.27 -7.49
N ALA A 88 0.73 -3.44 -8.54
CA ALA A 88 1.31 -2.33 -9.29
C ALA A 88 0.25 -1.52 -10.03
N ASP A 89 -0.78 -2.18 -10.57
CA ASP A 89 -1.91 -1.49 -11.21
C ASP A 89 -2.72 -0.68 -10.19
N TYR A 90 -3.05 -1.27 -9.03
CA TYR A 90 -3.76 -0.57 -7.96
C TYR A 90 -3.00 0.67 -7.45
N PHE A 91 -1.67 0.57 -7.34
CA PHE A 91 -0.80 1.67 -6.88
C PHE A 91 -0.17 2.49 -8.00
N ARG A 92 -0.67 2.41 -9.25
CA ARG A 92 -0.05 3.08 -10.40
C ARG A 92 0.07 4.60 -10.26
N HIS A 93 -0.79 5.21 -9.45
CA HIS A 93 -0.81 6.65 -9.19
C HIS A 93 -0.10 7.04 -7.88
N ALA A 94 0.39 6.08 -7.10
CA ALA A 94 1.18 6.35 -5.92
C ALA A 94 2.63 6.69 -6.29
N VAL A 95 3.26 7.53 -5.47
CA VAL A 95 4.71 7.72 -5.49
C VAL A 95 5.37 6.48 -4.87
N ALA A 96 5.49 5.42 -5.67
CA ALA A 96 5.85 4.09 -5.20
C ALA A 96 7.20 3.57 -5.70
N LYS A 97 7.98 4.37 -6.46
CA LYS A 97 9.23 3.93 -7.09
C LYS A 97 10.17 3.22 -6.10
N HIS A 98 10.45 3.85 -4.97
CA HIS A 98 11.34 3.28 -3.94
C HIS A 98 10.73 2.01 -3.33
N THR A 99 9.45 2.04 -2.98
CA THR A 99 8.74 0.90 -2.39
C THR A 99 8.73 -0.32 -3.31
N ILE A 100 8.44 -0.12 -4.60
CA ILE A 100 8.46 -1.18 -5.63
C ILE A 100 9.88 -1.74 -5.78
N GLN A 101 10.91 -0.89 -5.82
CA GLN A 101 12.30 -1.36 -5.88
C GLN A 101 12.67 -2.21 -4.66
N CYS A 102 12.30 -1.78 -3.45
CA CYS A 102 12.54 -2.56 -2.24
C CYS A 102 11.80 -3.91 -2.26
N LEU A 103 10.56 -3.94 -2.75
CA LEU A 103 9.80 -5.18 -2.90
C LEU A 103 10.44 -6.13 -3.93
N HIS A 104 10.91 -5.59 -5.06
CA HIS A 104 11.59 -6.38 -6.07
C HIS A 104 12.86 -7.03 -5.50
N THR A 105 13.71 -6.26 -4.82
CA THR A 105 14.92 -6.80 -4.17
C THR A 105 14.57 -7.86 -3.12
N PHE A 106 13.54 -7.62 -2.30
CA PHE A 106 13.07 -8.60 -1.31
C PHE A 106 12.63 -9.94 -1.95
N ILE A 107 11.90 -9.87 -3.06
CA ILE A 107 11.42 -11.04 -3.78
C ILE A 107 12.58 -11.79 -4.44
N TRP A 108 13.51 -11.06 -5.07
CA TRP A 108 14.69 -11.64 -5.70
C TRP A 108 15.49 -12.51 -4.71
N TRP A 109 15.80 -11.98 -3.53
CA TRP A 109 16.52 -12.73 -2.49
C TRP A 109 15.76 -13.95 -1.97
N ARG A 110 14.43 -13.95 -2.05
CA ARG A 110 13.58 -15.08 -1.66
C ARG A 110 13.50 -16.17 -2.73
N MET A 111 13.85 -15.84 -3.97
CA MET A 111 13.76 -16.74 -5.11
C MET A 111 15.11 -17.39 -5.43
N VAL A 112 16.20 -16.65 -5.28
CA VAL A 112 17.56 -17.17 -5.54
C VAL A 112 18.08 -18.09 -4.42
N ARG A 113 17.54 -17.97 -3.21
CA ARG A 113 17.92 -18.80 -2.05
C ARG A 113 16.93 -19.93 -1.84
#